data_AF-A0A4S3K7R7-F1
#
_entry.id   AF-A0A4S3K7R7-F1
#
_cell.length_a   1.000
_cell.length_b   1.000
_cell.length_c   1.000
_cell.angle_alpha   90.00
_cell.angle_beta   90.00
_cell.angle_gamma   90.00
#
_symmetry.space_group_name_H-M   'P 1'
#
loop_
_entity.id
_entity.type
_entity.pdbx_description
1 polymer ?
#
loop_
_entity_poly.entity_id
_entity_poly.type
_entity_poly.pdbx_seq_one_letter_code
_entity_poly.pdbx_strand_id
1 'polypeptide(L)'
;MSGPSSQVGRYYRVRRSFDAMRDNFVEGELLIYESSAYSRYDGIAGYFFKQVDQVGSRWWDVPDDQPADLWLELFEAMDPPPA
;
A
#
# COMPACT_ATOMS: atom_id res chain seq x y z
N MET A 1 -12.23 8.92 8.86
CA MET A 1 -10.95 8.81 8.14
C MET A 1 -11.16 7.82 7.02
N SER A 2 -11.23 8.29 5.79
CA SER A 2 -11.31 7.40 4.63
C SER A 2 -9.88 7.05 4.26
N GLY A 3 -9.40 5.91 4.75
CA GLY A 3 -8.24 5.24 4.15
C GLY A 3 -8.53 4.83 2.70
N PRO A 4 -7.62 4.13 2.02
CA PRO A 4 -7.85 3.69 0.66
C PRO A 4 -9.20 2.97 0.53
N SER A 5 -9.73 2.89 -0.69
CA SER A 5 -10.68 1.82 -1.02
C SER A 5 -9.95 0.49 -0.77
N SER A 6 -9.97 0.01 0.47
CA SER A 6 -9.32 -1.19 0.97
C SER A 6 -10.07 -2.41 0.46
N GLN A 7 -10.30 -2.43 -0.85
CA GLN A 7 -10.92 -3.49 -1.58
C GLN A 7 -9.82 -4.49 -1.88
N VAL A 8 -9.88 -5.63 -1.18
CA VAL A 8 -9.02 -6.77 -1.42
C VAL A 8 -9.02 -7.11 -2.92
N GLY A 9 -7.83 -7.32 -3.48
CA GLY A 9 -7.64 -7.60 -4.90
C GLY A 9 -7.50 -6.36 -5.79
N ARG A 10 -7.61 -5.14 -5.24
CA ARG A 10 -7.38 -3.91 -6.01
C ARG A 10 -5.89 -3.77 -6.37
N TYR A 11 -5.64 -3.38 -7.61
CA TYR A 11 -4.29 -3.12 -8.12
C TYR A 11 -3.86 -1.70 -7.82
N TYR A 12 -2.60 -1.55 -7.47
CA TYR A 12 -1.95 -0.27 -7.20
C TYR A 12 -0.61 -0.21 -7.91
N ARG A 13 -0.30 0.95 -8.47
CA ARG A 13 1.03 1.30 -8.97
C ARG A 13 1.70 2.27 -7.99
N VAL A 14 2.95 2.00 -7.62
CA VAL A 14 3.76 2.94 -6.84
C VAL A 14 4.13 4.14 -7.72
N ARG A 15 3.75 5.35 -7.30
CA ARG A 15 3.97 6.61 -8.04
C ARG A 15 5.39 7.15 -7.94
N ARG A 16 6.05 6.93 -6.81
CA ARG A 16 7.45 7.30 -6.55
C ARG A 16 8.06 6.34 -5.56
N SER A 17 9.36 6.11 -5.64
CA SER A 17 10.06 5.26 -4.68
C SER A 17 10.04 5.87 -3.28
N PHE A 18 9.86 5.05 -2.26
CA PHE A 18 9.92 5.47 -0.86
C PHE A 18 10.28 4.29 0.05
N ASP A 19 10.84 4.60 1.22
CA ASP A 19 11.12 3.61 2.25
C ASP A 19 9.97 3.60 3.28
N ALA A 20 9.41 2.41 3.48
CA ALA A 20 8.55 2.12 4.62
C ALA A 20 9.41 1.62 5.78
N MET A 21 8.77 1.40 6.94
CA MET A 21 9.48 0.93 8.13
C MET A 21 10.17 -0.44 7.91
N ARG A 22 9.61 -1.30 7.07
CA ARG A 22 10.06 -2.69 6.88
C ARG A 22 10.40 -3.06 5.44
N ASP A 23 10.02 -2.22 4.49
CA ASP A 23 10.11 -2.50 3.06
C ASP A 23 10.52 -1.26 2.29
N ASN A 24 11.06 -1.48 1.09
CA ASN A 24 11.27 -0.43 0.12
C ASN A 24 10.24 -0.58 -1.01
N PHE A 25 9.62 0.53 -1.38
CA PHE A 25 8.70 0.61 -2.51
C PHE A 25 9.43 1.30 -3.65
N VAL A 26 9.37 0.73 -4.84
CA VAL A 26 10.05 1.25 -6.04
C VAL A 26 9.01 1.81 -7.00
N GLU A 27 9.29 3.00 -7.54
CA GLU A 27 8.46 3.61 -8.57
C GLU A 27 8.13 2.64 -9.72
N GLY A 28 6.85 2.58 -10.07
CA GLY A 28 6.34 1.69 -11.10
C GLY A 28 6.00 0.27 -10.61
N GLU A 29 6.34 -0.12 -9.38
CA GLU A 29 5.95 -1.43 -8.85
C GLU A 29 4.43 -1.62 -8.88
N LEU A 30 4.02 -2.79 -9.34
CA LEU A 30 2.62 -3.22 -9.34
C LEU A 30 2.34 -4.11 -8.14
N LEU A 31 1.34 -3.69 -7.37
CA LEU A 31 0.96 -4.26 -6.10
C LEU A 31 -0.53 -4.63 -6.13
N ILE A 32 -0.87 -5.74 -5.50
CA ILE A 32 -2.25 -6.14 -5.24
C ILE A 32 -2.47 -5.99 -3.74
N TYR A 33 -3.48 -5.21 -3.37
CA TYR A 33 -3.85 -5.06 -1.97
C TYR A 33 -4.50 -6.33 -1.43
N GLU A 34 -3.98 -6.84 -0.31
CA GLU A 34 -4.45 -8.07 0.30
C GLU A 34 -5.29 -7.79 1.55
N SER A 35 -4.79 -6.98 2.47
CA SER A 35 -5.47 -6.69 3.73
C SER A 35 -4.85 -5.49 4.46
N SER A 36 -5.49 -5.08 5.56
CA SER A 36 -4.95 -4.11 6.50
C SER A 36 -5.15 -4.60 7.93
N ALA A 37 -4.21 -4.28 8.81
CA ALA A 37 -4.35 -4.43 10.25
C ALA A 37 -4.15 -3.07 10.92
N TYR A 38 -4.93 -2.79 11.95
CA TYR A 38 -4.78 -1.58 12.74
C TYR A 38 -4.48 -1.96 14.18
N SER A 39 -3.37 -1.45 14.71
CA SER A 39 -3.00 -1.62 16.10
C SER A 39 -3.28 -0.33 16.87
N ARG A 40 -4.22 -0.44 17.82
CA ARG A 40 -4.61 0.68 18.70
C ARG A 40 -3.56 1.04 19.74
N TYR A 41 -2.61 0.15 20.00
CA TYR A 41 -1.64 0.33 21.08
C TYR A 41 -0.49 1.25 20.69
N ASP A 42 -0.06 1.18 19.43
CA ASP A 42 1.02 1.97 18.83
C ASP A 42 0.49 3.04 17.86
N GLY A 43 -0.81 3.03 17.54
CA GLY A 43 -1.41 4.00 16.62
C GLY A 43 -0.88 3.83 15.20
N ILE A 44 -0.71 2.57 14.77
CA ILE A 44 -0.17 2.23 13.44
C ILE A 44 -1.19 1.39 12.67
N ALA A 45 -1.44 1.81 11.43
CA ALA A 45 -2.13 1.04 10.41
C ALA A 45 -1.12 0.36 9.47
N GLY A 46 -1.13 -0.96 9.41
CA GLY A 46 -0.36 -1.75 8.44
C GLY A 46 -1.21 -2.10 7.22
N TYR A 47 -0.68 -1.85 6.03
CA TYR A 47 -1.27 -2.23 4.74
C TYR A 47 -0.39 -3.28 4.07
N PHE A 48 -1.00 -4.40 3.68
CA PHE A 48 -0.30 -5.56 3.12
C PHE A 48 -0.61 -5.73 1.64
N PHE A 49 0.44 -5.93 0.86
CA PHE A 49 0.36 -6.10 -0.58
C PHE A 49 1.15 -7.31 -1.06
N LYS A 50 0.71 -7.87 -2.19
CA LYS A 50 1.47 -8.83 -2.98
C LYS A 50 2.02 -8.14 -4.22
N GLN A 51 3.28 -8.41 -4.56
CA GLN A 51 3.89 -7.91 -5.80
C GLN A 51 3.43 -8.77 -7.00
N VAL A 52 3.08 -8.13 -8.12
CA VAL A 52 2.55 -8.85 -9.30
C VAL A 52 3.66 -9.62 -10.03
N ASP A 53 4.81 -8.97 -10.25
CA ASP A 53 5.88 -9.50 -11.11
C ASP A 53 6.98 -10.25 -10.34
N GLN A 54 6.88 -10.30 -9.01
CA GLN A 54 7.87 -10.91 -8.15
C GLN A 54 7.20 -11.72 -7.04
N VAL A 55 7.87 -12.79 -6.61
CA VAL A 55 7.46 -13.52 -5.42
C VAL A 55 7.87 -12.69 -4.21
N GLY A 56 6.91 -11.93 -3.65
CA GLY A 56 7.16 -11.09 -2.49
C GLY A 56 5.91 -10.38 -1.98
N SER A 57 5.92 -10.10 -0.68
CA SER A 57 4.95 -9.22 -0.04
C SER A 57 5.60 -7.85 0.23
N ARG A 58 4.78 -6.81 0.28
CA ARG A 58 5.17 -5.44 0.66
C ARG A 58 4.27 -4.95 1.78
N TRP A 59 4.86 -4.36 2.79
CA TRP A 59 4.18 -3.93 4.00
C TRP A 59 4.41 -2.43 4.18
N TRP A 60 3.33 -1.69 4.31
CA TRP A 60 3.38 -0.27 4.55
C TRP A 60 2.72 0.07 5.88
N ASP A 61 3.54 0.47 6.84
CA ASP A 61 3.12 0.91 8.16
C ASP A 61 2.93 2.43 8.18
N VAL A 62 1.73 2.87 8.57
CA VAL A 62 1.30 4.27 8.58
C VAL A 62 0.90 4.64 10.00
N PRO A 63 1.64 5.54 10.66
CA PRO A 63 1.24 6.10 11.95
C PRO A 63 -0.02 6.98 11.81
N ASP A 64 -0.81 7.11 12.88
CA ASP A 64 -2.04 7.90 12.90
C ASP A 64 -1.83 9.40 12.59
N ASP A 65 -0.61 9.91 12.79
CA ASP A 65 -0.26 11.31 12.50
C ASP A 65 0.09 11.56 11.02
N GLN A 66 0.19 10.51 10.21
CA GLN A 66 0.45 10.66 8.79
C GLN A 66 -0.80 11.19 8.05
N PRO A 67 -0.62 12.16 7.13
CA PRO A 67 -1.74 12.70 6.38
C PRO A 67 -2.33 11.63 5.46
N ALA A 68 -3.66 11.51 5.47
CA ALA A 68 -4.39 10.56 4.63
C ALA A 68 -4.11 10.75 3.12
N ASP A 69 -3.80 11.99 2.72
CA ASP A 69 -3.51 12.35 1.32
C ASP A 69 -2.17 11.76 0.83
N LEU A 70 -1.28 11.35 1.75
CA LEU A 70 0.00 10.72 1.39
C LEU A 70 -0.22 9.45 0.54
N TRP A 71 -1.31 8.73 0.76
CA TRP A 71 -1.66 7.58 -0.09
C TRP A 71 -1.76 7.97 -1.56
N LEU A 72 -2.45 9.07 -1.87
CA LEU A 72 -2.69 9.52 -3.24
C LEU A 72 -1.40 10.03 -3.91
N GLU A 73 -0.42 10.44 -3.11
CA GLU A 73 0.92 10.79 -3.60
C GLU A 73 1.78 9.57 -3.89
N LEU A 74 1.65 8.50 -3.09
CA LEU A 74 2.50 7.31 -3.18
C LEU A 74 1.94 6.22 -4.09
N PHE A 75 0.62 6.12 -4.21
CA PHE A 75 -0.05 5.04 -4.92
C PHE A 75 -1.07 5.56 -5.92
N GLU A 76 -1.22 4.83 -7.01
CA GLU A 76 -2.24 5.03 -8.01
C GLU A 76 -3.08 3.77 -8.14
N ALA A 77 -4.41 3.88 -7.95
CA ALA A 77 -5.30 2.75 -8.14
C ALA A 77 -5.41 2.44 -9.64
N MET A 78 -5.16 1.18 -9.99
CA MET A 78 -5.20 0.67 -11.36
C MET A 78 -6.38 -0.28 -11.53
N ASP A 79 -6.82 -0.45 -12.77
CA ASP A 79 -7.64 -1.59 -13.16
C ASP A 79 -6.75 -2.85 -13.26
N PRO A 80 -7.29 -4.05 -13.02
CA PRO A 80 -6.53 -5.27 -13.23
C PRO A 80 -6.03 -5.32 -14.68
N PRO A 81 -4.80 -5.80 -14.93
CA PRO A 81 -4.36 -6.04 -16.29
C PRO A 81 -5.32 -7.04 -16.97
N PRO A 82 -5.58 -6.89 -18.28
CA PRO A 82 -6.39 -7.86 -19.01
C PRO A 82 -5.75 -9.26 -18.88
N ALA A 83 -6.60 -10.26 -18.61
CA ALA A 83 -6.21 -11.66 -18.44
C ALA A 83 -5.64 -12.29 -19.71
#